data_AF-A3JA39-F1
#
_entry.id   AF-A3JA39-F1
#
_cell.length_a   1.000
_cell.length_b   1.000
_cell.length_c   1.000
_cell.angle_alpha   90.00
_cell.angle_beta   90.00
_cell.angle_gamma   90.00
#
_symmetry.space_group_name_H-M   'P 1'
#
loop_
_entity.id
_entity.type
_entity.pdbx_description
1 polymer ?
#
loop_
_entity_poly.entity_id
_entity_poly.type
_entity_poly.pdbx_seq_one_letter_code
_entity_poly.pdbx_strand_id
1 'polypeptide(L)'
;MKRETIALHAGFKSDPTTRAATTPIYQTTSYTFDDTQHGADLFDLKVQGNIYTRIMNPTNAVLEERMAQVEGGIGALAVASGMSAITYALQTICTVGTPFLCRPIEHGADIVIHSLTKYLGGHGTTVAGVVVDSGKFDWKANADKFPMLNEPDPSYHGVVYTEALGAAAFIGRCRVIPLRNTGAALSPFNAFLIMQGIETAALRMERHCENAQKVAQFLQDHPSVEWVNYAGLANSPFRATCEKICGGKASGILSFGIKGGRDAGARFIDALDMVLRLVNPGQHWRRQIPCLPPGNHHSPPAKPRRAQICRC
;
A
#
# COMPACT_ATOMS: atom_id res chain seq x y z
N MET A 1 -5.63 24.43 -25.09
CA MET A 1 -5.31 25.60 -24.25
C MET A 1 -3.81 25.58 -23.99
N LYS A 2 -3.10 26.72 -23.88
CA LYS A 2 -1.65 26.71 -23.60
C LYS A 2 -1.37 26.30 -22.14
N ARG A 3 -0.21 25.73 -21.82
CA ARG A 3 0.13 25.21 -20.47
C ARG A 3 0.04 26.30 -19.40
N GLU A 4 0.46 27.52 -19.75
CA GLU A 4 0.43 28.69 -18.89
C GLU A 4 -1.02 29.08 -18.53
N THR A 5 -1.95 28.93 -19.49
CA THR A 5 -3.38 29.16 -19.26
C THR A 5 -3.99 28.05 -18.39
N ILE A 6 -3.59 26.79 -18.63
CA ILE A 6 -4.05 25.63 -17.83
C ILE A 6 -3.62 25.77 -16.37
N ALA A 7 -2.37 26.19 -16.12
CA ALA A 7 -1.85 26.40 -14.77
C ALA A 7 -2.63 27.44 -13.95
N LEU A 8 -3.35 28.36 -14.60
CA LEU A 8 -4.17 29.37 -13.94
C LEU A 8 -5.63 28.94 -13.79
N HIS A 9 -6.20 28.23 -14.77
CA HIS A 9 -7.65 28.03 -14.88
C HIS A 9 -8.13 26.58 -14.72
N ALA A 10 -7.26 25.58 -14.83
CA ALA A 10 -7.68 24.18 -14.70
C ALA A 10 -8.05 23.84 -13.25
N GLY A 11 -9.06 22.97 -13.11
CA GLY A 11 -9.57 22.46 -11.83
C GLY A 11 -10.50 23.39 -11.05
N PHE A 12 -10.61 24.68 -11.38
CA PHE A 12 -11.47 25.62 -10.64
C PHE A 12 -11.98 26.77 -11.51
N LYS A 13 -13.27 27.11 -11.38
CA LYS A 13 -13.90 28.23 -12.09
C LYS A 13 -14.28 29.36 -11.14
N SER A 14 -15.29 29.13 -10.31
CA SER A 14 -15.76 30.04 -9.27
C SER A 14 -16.54 29.24 -8.24
N ASP A 15 -16.47 29.63 -6.97
CA ASP A 15 -17.30 28.99 -5.95
C ASP A 15 -18.80 29.27 -6.20
N PRO A 16 -19.67 28.26 -6.31
CA PRO A 16 -21.08 28.46 -6.65
C PRO A 16 -21.87 29.20 -5.55
N THR A 17 -21.42 29.13 -4.30
CA THR A 17 -22.11 29.72 -3.15
C THR A 17 -21.74 31.19 -2.95
N THR A 18 -20.46 31.50 -2.97
CA THR A 18 -19.88 32.80 -2.62
C THR A 18 -19.36 33.58 -3.83
N ARG A 19 -19.26 32.94 -4.99
CA ARG A 19 -18.65 33.49 -6.21
C ARG A 19 -17.18 33.87 -6.05
N ALA A 20 -16.47 33.25 -5.10
CA ALA A 20 -15.03 33.43 -4.95
C ALA A 20 -14.30 33.06 -6.25
N ALA A 21 -13.45 33.98 -6.72
CA ALA A 21 -12.65 33.80 -7.93
C ALA A 21 -11.41 32.92 -7.70
N THR A 22 -10.97 32.79 -6.44
CA THR A 22 -9.85 31.92 -6.04
C THR A 22 -10.40 30.69 -5.33
N THR A 23 -9.74 29.55 -5.52
CA THR A 23 -10.09 28.30 -4.83
C THR A 23 -10.08 28.49 -3.31
N PRO A 24 -11.20 28.24 -2.62
CA PRO A 24 -11.26 28.32 -1.17
C PRO A 24 -10.37 27.28 -0.50
N ILE A 25 -9.89 27.60 0.71
CA ILE A 25 -9.14 26.65 1.54
C ILE A 25 -10.14 25.86 2.38
N TYR A 26 -10.36 24.59 2.03
CA TYR A 26 -11.21 23.69 2.81
C TYR A 26 -10.42 23.06 3.96
N GLN A 27 -10.19 23.85 5.02
CA GLN A 27 -9.53 23.41 6.26
C GLN A 27 -10.48 22.58 7.14
N THR A 28 -10.98 21.48 6.60
CA THR A 28 -11.88 20.54 7.28
C THR A 28 -11.35 19.11 7.17
N THR A 29 -11.74 18.27 8.11
CA THR A 29 -11.45 16.83 8.08
C THR A 29 -12.58 16.02 7.46
N SER A 30 -13.83 16.44 7.65
CA SER A 30 -15.04 15.69 7.30
C SER A 30 -16.03 16.54 6.49
N TYR A 31 -16.91 15.86 5.77
CA TYR A 31 -18.00 16.47 4.98
C TYR A 31 -19.33 15.83 5.38
N THR A 32 -20.40 16.62 5.35
CA THR A 32 -21.76 16.13 5.61
C THR A 32 -22.31 15.39 4.40
N PHE A 33 -23.15 14.38 4.63
CA PHE A 33 -23.90 13.70 3.57
C PHE A 33 -25.32 14.27 3.48
N ASP A 34 -25.89 14.27 2.28
CA ASP A 34 -27.28 14.70 2.08
C ASP A 34 -28.27 13.76 2.78
N ASP A 35 -27.98 12.45 2.74
CA ASP A 35 -28.70 11.40 3.44
C ASP A 35 -27.81 10.14 3.63
N THR A 36 -28.36 9.11 4.27
CA THR A 36 -27.64 7.85 4.53
C THR A 36 -27.31 7.06 3.27
N GLN A 37 -28.12 7.17 2.23
CA GLN A 37 -27.91 6.47 0.97
C GLN A 37 -26.77 7.13 0.19
N HIS A 38 -26.72 8.47 0.15
CA HIS A 38 -25.60 9.23 -0.42
C HIS A 38 -24.28 8.85 0.27
N GLY A 39 -24.26 8.77 1.61
CA GLY A 39 -23.07 8.29 2.35
C GLY A 39 -22.63 6.89 1.90
N ALA A 40 -23.56 5.92 1.83
CA ALA A 40 -23.26 4.56 1.39
C ALA A 40 -22.72 4.52 -0.05
N ASP A 41 -23.31 5.30 -0.95
CA ASP A 41 -22.93 5.32 -2.36
C ASP A 41 -21.55 5.97 -2.59
N LEU A 42 -21.15 6.93 -1.75
CA LEU A 42 -19.79 7.50 -1.75
C LEU A 42 -18.75 6.46 -1.34
N PHE A 43 -18.98 5.71 -0.26
CA PHE A 43 -18.05 4.65 0.18
C PHE A 43 -17.97 3.48 -0.81
N ASP A 44 -19.04 3.27 -1.58
CA ASP A 44 -19.11 2.30 -2.67
C ASP A 44 -18.49 2.78 -3.98
N LEU A 45 -18.05 4.04 -4.04
CA LEU A 45 -17.58 4.70 -5.26
C LEU A 45 -18.62 4.71 -6.40
N LYS A 46 -19.91 4.59 -6.08
CA LYS A 46 -21.01 4.68 -7.06
C LYS A 46 -21.26 6.12 -7.49
N VAL A 47 -21.06 7.04 -6.55
CA VAL A 47 -21.08 8.48 -6.78
C VAL A 47 -19.76 9.07 -6.34
N GLN A 48 -19.28 10.08 -7.07
CA GLN A 48 -18.08 10.81 -6.68
C GLN A 48 -18.44 11.89 -5.67
N GLY A 49 -17.57 12.10 -4.69
CA GLY A 49 -17.73 13.19 -3.74
C GLY A 49 -16.78 13.06 -2.56
N ASN A 50 -16.86 14.05 -1.66
CA ASN A 50 -15.97 14.12 -0.52
C ASN A 50 -16.55 13.34 0.67
N ILE A 51 -15.72 12.51 1.29
CA ILE A 51 -16.07 11.76 2.51
C ILE A 51 -15.25 12.29 3.68
N TYR A 52 -13.92 12.24 3.52
CA TYR A 52 -12.95 12.63 4.53
C TYR A 52 -11.65 13.10 3.86
N THR A 53 -11.07 14.18 4.36
CA THR A 53 -9.90 14.86 3.75
C THR A 53 -8.66 13.97 3.59
N ARG A 54 -8.54 12.89 4.38
CA ARG A 54 -7.44 11.90 4.22
C ARG A 54 -7.43 11.20 2.86
N ILE A 55 -8.55 11.15 2.15
CA ILE A 55 -8.65 10.51 0.84
C ILE A 55 -9.00 11.49 -0.29
N MET A 56 -9.74 12.57 0.00
CA MET A 56 -10.11 13.57 -0.99
C MET A 56 -10.48 14.90 -0.30
N ASN A 57 -9.96 16.01 -0.81
CA ASN A 57 -10.26 17.38 -0.36
C ASN A 57 -10.45 18.29 -1.58
N PRO A 58 -11.48 19.15 -1.64
CA PRO A 58 -11.71 19.99 -2.81
C PRO A 58 -10.52 20.88 -3.19
N THR A 59 -9.80 21.42 -2.20
CA THR A 59 -8.58 22.23 -2.45
C THR A 59 -7.52 21.41 -3.17
N ASN A 60 -7.30 20.17 -2.71
CA ASN A 60 -6.33 19.25 -3.30
C ASN A 60 -6.79 18.75 -4.68
N ALA A 61 -8.09 18.51 -4.86
CA ALA A 61 -8.66 18.06 -6.13
C ALA A 61 -8.40 19.08 -7.26
N VAL A 62 -8.48 20.38 -6.96
CA VAL A 62 -8.10 21.43 -7.92
C VAL A 62 -6.63 21.30 -8.32
N LEU A 63 -5.73 21.09 -7.35
CA LEU A 63 -4.30 20.90 -7.61
C LEU A 63 -4.06 19.63 -8.45
N GLU A 64 -4.72 18.53 -8.11
CA GLU A 64 -4.63 17.26 -8.81
C GLU A 64 -5.09 17.38 -10.27
N GLU A 65 -6.28 17.93 -10.51
CA GLU A 65 -6.80 18.13 -11.86
C GLU A 65 -5.91 19.07 -12.66
N ARG A 66 -5.42 20.16 -12.04
CA ARG A 66 -4.53 21.11 -12.69
C ARG A 66 -3.22 20.46 -13.09
N MET A 67 -2.58 19.72 -12.19
CA MET A 67 -1.33 19.02 -12.50
C MET A 67 -1.53 17.95 -13.57
N ALA A 68 -2.64 17.21 -13.52
CA ALA A 68 -2.99 16.24 -14.57
C ALA A 68 -3.09 16.92 -15.94
N GLN A 69 -3.81 18.04 -16.05
CA GLN A 69 -3.97 18.75 -17.32
C GLN A 69 -2.68 19.43 -17.80
N VAL A 70 -1.86 19.97 -16.90
CA VAL A 70 -0.56 20.59 -17.24
C VAL A 70 0.39 19.55 -17.87
N GLU A 71 0.40 18.34 -17.31
CA GLU A 71 1.22 17.22 -17.79
C GLU A 71 0.58 16.45 -18.98
N GLY A 72 -0.69 16.74 -19.31
CA GLY A 72 -1.44 16.02 -20.35
C GLY A 72 -1.92 14.63 -19.93
N GLY A 73 -1.98 14.35 -18.62
CA GLY A 73 -2.50 13.12 -18.04
C GLY A 73 -4.01 13.14 -17.77
N ILE A 74 -4.55 11.98 -17.39
CA ILE A 74 -6.00 11.78 -17.13
C ILE A 74 -6.41 11.97 -15.66
N GLY A 75 -5.44 12.08 -14.76
CA GLY A 75 -5.65 12.25 -13.31
C GLY A 75 -4.31 12.35 -12.58
N ALA A 76 -4.33 12.94 -11.38
CA ALA A 76 -3.19 13.03 -10.48
C ALA A 76 -3.64 12.80 -9.04
N LEU A 77 -2.69 12.53 -8.14
CA LEU A 77 -2.95 12.37 -6.72
C LEU A 77 -1.95 13.22 -5.94
N ALA A 78 -2.46 14.17 -5.16
CA ALA A 78 -1.67 14.98 -4.27
C ALA A 78 -1.44 14.20 -2.97
N VAL A 79 -0.18 14.03 -2.63
CA VAL A 79 0.25 13.31 -1.43
C VAL A 79 1.18 14.19 -0.62
N ALA A 80 1.41 13.79 0.63
CA ALA A 80 2.19 14.58 1.58
C ALA A 80 3.63 14.88 1.13
N SER A 81 4.21 14.09 0.21
CA SER A 81 5.55 14.31 -0.31
C SER A 81 5.80 13.60 -1.64
N GLY A 82 6.85 13.99 -2.37
CA GLY A 82 7.31 13.26 -3.56
C GLY A 82 7.70 11.80 -3.26
N MET A 83 8.22 11.50 -2.07
CA MET A 83 8.52 10.11 -1.67
C MET A 83 7.26 9.31 -1.42
N SER A 84 6.20 9.92 -0.89
CA SER A 84 4.89 9.28 -0.80
C SER A 84 4.37 8.96 -2.20
N ALA A 85 4.59 9.83 -3.18
CA ALA A 85 4.18 9.59 -4.57
C ALA A 85 4.94 8.40 -5.17
N ILE A 86 6.27 8.36 -5.02
CA ILE A 86 7.11 7.23 -5.49
C ILE A 86 6.76 5.94 -4.76
N THR A 87 6.62 6.01 -3.43
CA THR A 87 6.28 4.84 -2.62
C THR A 87 4.89 4.32 -2.96
N TYR A 88 3.91 5.18 -3.18
CA TYR A 88 2.56 4.76 -3.56
C TYR A 88 2.56 4.15 -4.96
N ALA A 89 3.30 4.73 -5.90
CA ALA A 89 3.48 4.15 -7.24
C ALA A 89 4.09 2.74 -7.17
N LEU A 90 5.11 2.53 -6.34
CA LEU A 90 5.75 1.22 -6.13
C LEU A 90 4.87 0.25 -5.32
N GLN A 91 4.26 0.70 -4.23
CA GLN A 91 3.39 -0.12 -3.38
C GLN A 91 2.12 -0.58 -4.09
N THR A 92 1.61 0.21 -5.03
CA THR A 92 0.47 -0.19 -5.87
C THR A 92 0.79 -1.43 -6.71
N ILE A 93 2.08 -1.71 -6.95
CA ILE A 93 2.54 -2.82 -7.79
C ILE A 93 3.38 -3.88 -7.04
N CYS A 94 3.69 -3.70 -5.75
CA CYS A 94 4.53 -4.63 -4.96
C CYS A 94 3.73 -5.51 -3.97
N THR A 95 4.05 -6.81 -3.91
CA THR A 95 3.33 -7.84 -3.14
C THR A 95 3.86 -8.05 -1.71
N VAL A 96 3.02 -8.59 -0.83
CA VAL A 96 3.27 -8.82 0.62
C VAL A 96 4.20 -10.04 0.86
N GLY A 97 5.31 -9.83 1.58
CA GLY A 97 6.18 -10.88 2.12
C GLY A 97 7.09 -10.35 3.25
N THR A 98 7.38 -11.18 4.26
CA THR A 98 8.31 -10.84 5.36
C THR A 98 9.61 -11.63 5.25
N PRO A 99 10.77 -11.11 5.71
CA PRO A 99 12.06 -11.82 5.66
C PRO A 99 12.05 -13.21 6.32
N PHE A 100 11.19 -13.41 7.33
CA PHE A 100 11.05 -14.68 8.04
C PHE A 100 10.27 -15.75 7.28
N LEU A 101 9.60 -15.37 6.18
CA LEU A 101 8.89 -16.30 5.30
C LEU A 101 9.60 -16.41 3.96
N CYS A 102 10.04 -15.30 3.40
CA CYS A 102 10.76 -15.26 2.14
C CYS A 102 11.89 -14.25 2.25
N ARG A 103 13.07 -14.62 1.77
CA ARG A 103 14.21 -13.73 1.60
C ARG A 103 14.44 -13.51 0.11
N PRO A 104 13.79 -12.51 -0.53
CA PRO A 104 13.87 -12.33 -1.98
C PRO A 104 15.30 -12.20 -2.53
N ILE A 105 16.23 -11.68 -1.74
CA ILE A 105 17.66 -11.58 -2.10
C ILE A 105 18.31 -12.96 -2.33
N GLU A 106 17.86 -13.99 -1.62
CA GLU A 106 18.31 -15.38 -1.85
C GLU A 106 17.73 -15.96 -3.15
N HIS A 107 16.68 -15.33 -3.68
CA HIS A 107 16.06 -15.68 -4.96
C HIS A 107 16.47 -14.72 -6.10
N GLY A 108 17.49 -13.88 -5.90
CA GLY A 108 18.04 -13.00 -6.93
C GLY A 108 17.45 -11.59 -6.99
N ALA A 109 16.66 -11.18 -6.00
CA ALA A 109 16.25 -9.77 -5.91
C ALA A 109 17.42 -8.89 -5.45
N ASP A 110 17.60 -7.75 -6.11
CA ASP A 110 18.66 -6.81 -5.76
C ASP A 110 18.26 -5.84 -4.66
N ILE A 111 17.01 -5.33 -4.70
CA ILE A 111 16.47 -4.38 -3.75
C ILE A 111 15.19 -4.96 -3.13
N VAL A 112 15.06 -4.87 -1.81
CA VAL A 112 13.86 -5.28 -1.07
C VAL A 112 13.34 -4.10 -0.26
N ILE A 113 12.03 -3.91 -0.31
CA ILE A 113 11.34 -2.85 0.42
C ILE A 113 10.36 -3.49 1.38
N HIS A 114 10.38 -3.05 2.64
CA HIS A 114 9.41 -3.51 3.64
C HIS A 114 8.62 -2.35 4.23
N SER A 115 7.31 -2.57 4.40
CA SER A 115 6.51 -1.83 5.36
C SER A 115 6.70 -2.44 6.76
N LEU A 116 7.62 -1.89 7.53
CA LEU A 116 7.90 -2.30 8.91
C LEU A 116 6.66 -2.15 9.81
N THR A 117 5.74 -1.24 9.48
CA THR A 117 4.43 -1.04 10.14
C THR A 117 3.61 -2.31 10.34
N LYS A 118 3.80 -3.33 9.49
CA LYS A 118 2.98 -4.55 9.45
C LYS A 118 3.56 -5.59 10.41
N TYR A 119 3.81 -6.80 9.93
CA TYR A 119 4.27 -7.92 10.75
C TYR A 119 5.58 -7.68 11.51
N LEU A 120 6.50 -6.87 10.98
CA LEU A 120 7.79 -6.61 11.63
C LEU A 120 7.61 -5.77 12.90
N GLY A 121 6.80 -4.71 12.84
CA GLY A 121 6.34 -3.98 14.02
C GLY A 121 5.36 -4.77 14.88
N GLY A 122 4.43 -5.51 14.26
CA GLY A 122 3.56 -6.53 14.87
C GLY A 122 2.47 -6.03 15.83
N HIS A 123 2.61 -4.81 16.34
CA HIS A 123 1.77 -4.31 17.44
C HIS A 123 0.78 -3.22 17.01
N GLY A 124 0.81 -2.79 15.75
CA GLY A 124 -0.10 -1.75 15.25
C GLY A 124 0.11 -0.37 15.85
N THR A 125 1.25 -0.14 16.51
CA THR A 125 1.56 1.09 17.25
C THR A 125 2.39 2.08 16.44
N THR A 126 3.12 1.60 15.44
CA THR A 126 4.24 2.33 14.85
C THR A 126 4.23 2.21 13.33
N VAL A 127 4.41 3.34 12.64
CA VAL A 127 4.57 3.39 11.19
C VAL A 127 6.05 3.51 10.86
N ALA A 128 6.53 2.62 9.98
CA ALA A 128 7.91 2.62 9.50
C ALA A 128 8.03 1.84 8.19
N GLY A 129 9.07 2.15 7.42
CA GLY A 129 9.48 1.42 6.21
C GLY A 129 10.99 1.33 6.14
N VAL A 130 11.50 0.38 5.35
CA VAL A 130 12.94 0.22 5.10
C VAL A 130 13.20 -0.25 3.69
N VAL A 131 14.31 0.22 3.13
CA VAL A 131 14.91 -0.28 1.89
C VAL A 131 16.14 -1.10 2.27
N VAL A 132 16.25 -2.30 1.73
CA VAL A 132 17.37 -3.22 1.91
C VAL A 132 17.99 -3.45 0.54
N ASP A 133 19.27 -3.13 0.43
CA ASP A 133 20.07 -3.35 -0.77
C ASP A 133 20.91 -4.62 -0.58
N SER A 134 20.88 -5.51 -1.57
CA SER A 134 21.66 -6.74 -1.56
C SER A 134 23.16 -6.48 -1.73
N GLY A 135 23.53 -5.36 -2.35
CA GLY A 135 24.88 -5.05 -2.79
C GLY A 135 25.41 -5.96 -3.91
N LYS A 136 24.55 -6.77 -4.53
CA LYS A 136 24.95 -7.74 -5.56
C LYS A 136 24.75 -7.25 -6.99
N PHE A 137 23.87 -6.27 -7.20
CA PHE A 137 23.66 -5.70 -8.53
C PHE A 137 24.88 -4.93 -8.98
N ASP A 138 25.41 -5.28 -10.16
CA ASP A 138 26.54 -4.55 -10.74
C ASP A 138 26.07 -3.24 -11.39
N TRP A 139 25.99 -2.21 -10.56
CA TRP A 139 25.64 -0.85 -10.98
C TRP A 139 26.63 -0.27 -11.99
N LYS A 140 27.90 -0.72 -11.96
CA LYS A 140 28.96 -0.21 -12.82
C LYS A 140 28.91 -0.83 -14.21
N ALA A 141 28.66 -2.14 -14.30
CA ALA A 141 28.44 -2.81 -15.58
C ALA A 141 27.21 -2.30 -16.34
N ASN A 142 26.27 -1.65 -15.64
CA ASN A 142 25.05 -1.07 -16.20
C ASN A 142 25.06 0.48 -16.13
N ALA A 143 26.23 1.10 -16.27
CA ALA A 143 26.39 2.55 -16.11
C ALA A 143 25.50 3.38 -17.04
N ASP A 144 25.23 2.89 -18.25
CA ASP A 144 24.33 3.49 -19.24
C ASP A 144 22.89 3.65 -18.73
N LYS A 145 22.42 2.72 -17.90
CA LYS A 145 21.08 2.74 -17.31
C LYS A 145 21.02 3.50 -15.99
N PHE A 146 22.15 3.61 -15.30
CA PHE A 146 22.23 4.21 -13.97
C PHE A 146 23.28 5.33 -13.91
N PRO A 147 23.16 6.38 -14.74
CA PRO A 147 24.13 7.48 -14.77
C PRO A 147 24.21 8.19 -13.42
N MET A 148 23.08 8.28 -12.70
CA MET A 148 23.03 8.91 -11.38
C MET A 148 23.89 8.23 -10.31
N LEU A 149 24.35 7.00 -10.53
CA LEU A 149 25.27 6.27 -9.66
C LEU A 149 26.72 6.26 -10.19
N ASN A 150 26.91 6.48 -11.49
CA ASN A 150 28.17 6.25 -12.21
C ASN A 150 28.81 7.52 -12.79
N GLU A 151 28.12 8.65 -12.73
CA GLU A 151 28.63 9.96 -13.14
C GLU A 151 28.85 10.87 -11.92
N PRO A 152 29.75 11.87 -12.03
CA PRO A 152 30.00 12.81 -10.94
C PRO A 152 28.73 13.57 -10.50
N ASP A 153 28.31 13.41 -9.25
CA ASP A 153 27.15 14.13 -8.72
C ASP A 153 27.56 15.54 -8.24
N PRO A 154 27.07 16.61 -8.88
CA PRO A 154 27.45 17.98 -8.53
C PRO A 154 26.97 18.39 -7.13
N SER A 155 25.92 17.75 -6.59
CA SER A 155 25.42 18.03 -5.24
C SER A 155 26.32 17.50 -4.12
N TYR A 156 27.28 16.64 -4.49
CA TYR A 156 28.28 16.04 -3.60
C TYR A 156 29.70 16.19 -4.16
N HIS A 157 30.04 17.39 -4.66
CA HIS A 157 31.40 17.74 -5.09
C HIS A 157 32.01 16.79 -6.14
N GLY A 158 31.17 16.25 -7.04
CA GLY A 158 31.60 15.36 -8.12
C GLY A 158 31.84 13.91 -7.70
N VAL A 159 31.31 13.48 -6.54
CA VAL A 159 31.36 12.08 -6.12
C VAL A 159 30.68 11.19 -7.16
N VAL A 160 31.36 10.12 -7.56
CA VAL A 160 30.78 8.99 -8.29
C VAL A 160 30.43 7.89 -7.27
N TYR A 161 29.15 7.58 -7.10
CA TYR A 161 28.70 6.69 -6.01
C TYR A 161 29.22 5.26 -6.13
N THR A 162 29.31 4.71 -7.34
CA THR A 162 29.87 3.36 -7.58
C THR A 162 31.37 3.28 -7.28
N GLU A 163 32.11 4.38 -7.40
CA GLU A 163 33.53 4.44 -7.03
C GLU A 163 33.70 4.66 -5.53
N ALA A 164 32.95 5.60 -4.95
CA ALA A 164 33.09 5.97 -3.55
C ALA A 164 32.52 4.94 -2.57
N LEU A 165 31.42 4.27 -2.94
CA LEU A 165 30.67 3.38 -2.03
C LEU A 165 30.59 1.92 -2.53
N GLY A 166 31.13 1.62 -3.72
CA GLY A 166 31.19 0.28 -4.28
C GLY A 166 29.81 -0.39 -4.34
N ALA A 167 29.71 -1.61 -3.80
CA ALA A 167 28.47 -2.37 -3.73
C ALA A 167 27.32 -1.64 -3.01
N ALA A 168 27.61 -0.70 -2.09
CA ALA A 168 26.60 0.06 -1.36
C ALA A 168 26.19 1.37 -2.06
N ALA A 169 26.57 1.57 -3.33
CA ALA A 169 26.29 2.80 -4.08
C ALA A 169 24.82 3.19 -4.07
N PHE A 170 23.92 2.24 -4.30
CA PHE A 170 22.48 2.52 -4.34
C PHE A 170 21.96 2.95 -2.96
N ILE A 171 22.14 2.14 -1.92
CA ILE A 171 21.64 2.49 -0.57
C ILE A 171 22.32 3.74 0.01
N GLY A 172 23.60 3.93 -0.31
CA GLY A 172 24.36 5.12 0.03
C GLY A 172 23.79 6.38 -0.63
N ARG A 173 23.51 6.31 -1.93
CA ARG A 173 22.85 7.40 -2.65
C ARG A 173 21.46 7.67 -2.09
N CYS A 174 20.67 6.64 -1.77
CA CYS A 174 19.36 6.79 -1.12
C CYS A 174 19.44 7.60 0.19
N ARG A 175 20.51 7.42 0.98
CA ARG A 175 20.71 8.17 2.23
C ARG A 175 21.03 9.65 1.98
N VAL A 176 21.93 9.92 1.05
CA VAL A 176 22.54 11.25 0.91
C VAL A 176 21.77 12.18 -0.04
N ILE A 177 20.95 11.61 -0.94
CA ILE A 177 20.11 12.38 -1.86
C ILE A 177 18.63 12.37 -1.43
N PRO A 178 17.82 11.32 -1.66
CA PRO A 178 16.39 11.41 -1.39
C PRO A 178 16.09 11.53 0.10
N LEU A 179 16.73 10.79 1.01
CA LEU A 179 16.46 10.94 2.44
C LEU A 179 16.81 12.34 2.95
N ARG A 180 17.98 12.87 2.57
CA ARG A 180 18.41 14.24 2.94
C ARG A 180 17.46 15.31 2.40
N ASN A 181 17.05 15.20 1.14
CA ASN A 181 16.28 16.25 0.48
C ASN A 181 14.78 16.20 0.81
N THR A 182 14.27 15.02 1.16
CA THR A 182 12.83 14.80 1.39
C THR A 182 12.45 14.66 2.86
N GLY A 183 13.43 14.45 3.75
CA GLY A 183 13.23 14.46 5.19
C GLY A 183 12.39 13.30 5.73
N ALA A 184 12.15 12.24 4.94
CA ALA A 184 11.41 11.05 5.35
C ALA A 184 12.20 10.13 6.31
N ALA A 185 12.90 10.73 7.28
CA ALA A 185 13.69 10.03 8.28
C ALA A 185 12.77 9.36 9.32
N LEU A 186 13.12 8.13 9.70
CA LEU A 186 12.43 7.41 10.76
C LEU A 186 12.77 8.02 12.13
N SER A 187 11.75 8.31 12.93
CA SER A 187 11.95 8.74 14.33
C SER A 187 12.71 7.67 15.13
N PRO A 188 13.69 8.04 15.98
CA PRO A 188 14.40 7.09 16.84
C PRO A 188 13.47 6.28 17.75
N PHE A 189 12.38 6.90 18.24
CA PHE A 189 11.39 6.19 19.05
C PHE A 189 10.63 5.13 18.25
N ASN A 190 10.24 5.46 17.01
CA ASN A 190 9.62 4.49 16.12
C ASN A 190 10.59 3.35 15.77
N ALA A 191 11.87 3.67 15.54
CA ALA A 191 12.90 2.67 15.31
C ALA A 191 13.03 1.72 16.51
N PHE A 192 13.06 2.26 17.73
CA PHE A 192 13.06 1.47 18.97
C PHE A 192 11.86 0.52 19.05
N LEU A 193 10.64 1.03 18.87
CA LEU A 193 9.43 0.20 18.90
C LEU A 193 9.41 -0.89 17.82
N ILE A 194 9.92 -0.60 16.62
CA ILE A 194 10.06 -1.61 15.58
C ILE A 194 11.08 -2.68 15.98
N MET A 195 12.22 -2.31 16.58
CA MET A 195 13.20 -3.30 17.06
C MET A 195 12.57 -4.24 18.09
N GLN A 196 11.79 -3.72 19.04
CA GLN A 196 11.03 -4.54 20.00
C GLN A 196 10.04 -5.48 19.29
N GLY A 197 9.41 -5.01 18.21
CA GLY A 197 8.59 -5.84 17.33
C GLY A 197 9.39 -6.99 16.70
N ILE A 198 10.55 -6.69 16.10
CA ILE A 198 11.36 -7.64 15.35
C ILE A 198 11.85 -8.79 16.22
N GLU A 199 12.22 -8.53 17.48
CA GLU A 199 12.69 -9.56 18.44
C GLU A 199 11.72 -10.74 18.56
N THR A 200 10.41 -10.50 18.42
CA THR A 200 9.36 -11.53 18.53
C THR A 200 8.77 -11.95 17.18
N ALA A 201 9.25 -11.37 16.08
CA ALA A 201 8.61 -11.54 14.77
C ALA A 201 8.61 -12.98 14.27
N ALA A 202 9.69 -13.75 14.48
CA ALA A 202 9.75 -15.15 14.07
C ALA A 202 8.65 -16.00 14.73
N LEU A 203 8.54 -15.92 16.06
CA LEU A 203 7.52 -16.64 16.84
C LEU A 203 6.09 -16.21 16.47
N ARG A 204 5.88 -14.90 16.29
CA ARG A 204 4.58 -14.37 15.87
C ARG A 204 4.21 -14.87 14.48
N MET A 205 5.15 -14.91 13.54
CA MET A 205 4.89 -15.36 12.17
C MET A 205 4.52 -16.83 12.10
N GLU A 206 5.16 -17.70 12.88
CA GLU A 206 4.74 -19.10 13.00
C GLU A 206 3.29 -19.22 13.43
N ARG A 207 2.93 -18.55 14.53
CA ARG A 207 1.56 -18.57 15.03
C ARG A 207 0.58 -17.91 14.07
N HIS A 208 0.96 -16.86 13.35
CA HIS A 208 0.11 -16.26 12.31
C HIS A 208 -0.19 -17.25 11.19
N CYS A 209 0.82 -17.94 10.66
CA CYS A 209 0.67 -18.94 9.60
C CYS A 209 -0.19 -20.13 10.06
N GLU A 210 0.06 -20.65 11.26
CA GLU A 210 -0.70 -21.77 11.83
C GLU A 210 -2.20 -21.43 11.97
N ASN A 211 -2.49 -20.23 12.49
CA ASN A 211 -3.89 -19.82 12.67
C ASN A 211 -4.57 -19.55 11.33
N ALA A 212 -3.90 -18.86 10.40
CA ALA A 212 -4.44 -18.62 9.08
C ALA A 212 -4.71 -19.92 8.32
N GLN A 213 -3.83 -20.92 8.44
CA GLN A 213 -4.07 -22.26 7.88
C GLN A 213 -5.33 -22.91 8.48
N LYS A 214 -5.46 -22.90 9.81
CA LYS A 214 -6.64 -23.48 10.49
C LYS A 214 -7.93 -22.77 10.10
N VAL A 215 -7.92 -21.43 10.05
CA VAL A 215 -9.08 -20.63 9.63
C VAL A 215 -9.40 -20.88 8.16
N ALA A 216 -8.40 -20.93 7.28
CA ALA A 216 -8.60 -21.22 5.86
C ALA A 216 -9.22 -22.61 5.65
N GLN A 217 -8.77 -23.62 6.39
CA GLN A 217 -9.33 -24.97 6.32
C GLN A 217 -10.77 -25.00 6.85
N PHE A 218 -11.02 -24.39 8.01
CA PHE A 218 -12.37 -24.27 8.56
C PHE A 218 -13.34 -23.60 7.58
N LEU A 219 -12.92 -22.49 6.97
CA LEU A 219 -13.73 -21.78 5.99
C LEU A 219 -13.94 -22.58 4.71
N GLN A 220 -12.95 -23.38 4.29
CA GLN A 220 -13.05 -24.22 3.09
C GLN A 220 -14.16 -25.26 3.21
N ASP A 221 -14.37 -25.79 4.42
CA ASP A 221 -15.37 -26.83 4.69
C ASP A 221 -16.73 -26.24 5.13
N HIS A 222 -16.84 -24.92 5.28
CA HIS A 222 -18.04 -24.29 5.82
C HIS A 222 -19.14 -24.09 4.76
N PRO A 223 -20.39 -24.54 5.00
CA PRO A 223 -21.44 -24.57 3.97
C PRO A 223 -21.88 -23.18 3.48
N SER A 224 -21.67 -22.12 4.27
CA SER A 224 -21.97 -20.74 3.88
C SER A 224 -20.82 -20.04 3.13
N VAL A 225 -19.68 -20.70 2.96
CA VAL A 225 -18.53 -20.18 2.22
C VAL A 225 -18.56 -20.75 0.80
N GLU A 226 -18.31 -19.89 -0.19
CA GLU A 226 -18.31 -20.24 -1.62
C GLU A 226 -16.93 -20.66 -2.09
N TRP A 227 -15.88 -19.99 -1.60
CA TRP A 227 -14.50 -20.28 -1.94
C TRP A 227 -13.54 -19.70 -0.90
N VAL A 228 -12.34 -20.26 -0.81
CA VAL A 228 -11.24 -19.75 0.01
C VAL A 228 -9.99 -19.63 -0.85
N ASN A 229 -9.25 -18.53 -0.69
CA ASN A 229 -7.98 -18.27 -1.34
C ASN A 229 -6.93 -18.02 -0.25
N TYR A 230 -6.09 -19.03 -0.05
CA TYR A 230 -4.97 -19.03 0.87
C TYR A 230 -3.89 -19.95 0.31
N ALA A 231 -2.64 -19.48 0.22
CA ALA A 231 -1.61 -20.20 -0.51
C ALA A 231 -1.22 -21.55 0.14
N GLY A 232 -1.46 -21.72 1.45
CA GLY A 232 -1.17 -22.95 2.20
C GLY A 232 -2.21 -24.07 2.04
N LEU A 233 -3.36 -23.82 1.39
CA LEU A 233 -4.37 -24.86 1.16
C LEU A 233 -3.89 -25.93 0.16
N ALA A 234 -4.36 -27.17 0.31
CA ALA A 234 -4.01 -28.29 -0.57
C ALA A 234 -4.41 -28.07 -2.02
N ASN A 235 -5.58 -27.47 -2.23
CA ASN A 235 -6.13 -27.16 -3.55
C ASN A 235 -5.73 -25.77 -4.07
N SER A 236 -4.83 -25.05 -3.40
CA SER A 236 -4.39 -23.74 -3.85
C SER A 236 -3.53 -23.85 -5.11
N PRO A 237 -3.80 -23.07 -6.17
CA PRO A 237 -2.94 -23.03 -7.36
C PRO A 237 -1.53 -22.50 -7.05
N PHE A 238 -1.36 -21.80 -5.92
CA PHE A 238 -0.08 -21.23 -5.49
C PHE A 238 0.69 -22.13 -4.51
N ARG A 239 0.19 -23.33 -4.19
CA ARG A 239 0.79 -24.22 -3.19
C ARG A 239 2.24 -24.56 -3.51
N ALA A 240 2.55 -24.95 -4.75
CA ALA A 240 3.90 -25.29 -5.17
C ALA A 240 4.87 -24.10 -5.03
N THR A 241 4.42 -22.90 -5.40
CA THR A 241 5.19 -21.66 -5.26
C THR A 241 5.39 -21.31 -3.78
N CYS A 242 4.36 -21.46 -2.96
CA CYS A 242 4.42 -21.24 -1.51
C CYS A 242 5.40 -22.21 -0.84
N GLU A 243 5.44 -23.47 -1.28
CA GLU A 243 6.40 -24.46 -0.81
C GLU A 243 7.83 -24.03 -1.16
N LYS A 244 8.06 -23.70 -2.44
CA LYS A 244 9.38 -23.31 -2.94
C LYS A 244 9.93 -22.04 -2.28
N ILE A 245 9.09 -21.03 -2.08
CA ILE A 245 9.52 -19.69 -1.67
C ILE A 245 9.40 -19.49 -0.15
N CYS A 246 8.40 -20.11 0.49
CA CYS A 246 8.07 -19.87 1.88
C CYS A 246 8.05 -21.14 2.76
N GLY A 247 8.51 -22.29 2.25
CA GLY A 247 8.48 -23.56 2.97
C GLY A 247 7.06 -23.96 3.40
N GLY A 248 6.07 -23.65 2.57
CA GLY A 248 4.66 -23.99 2.81
C GLY A 248 3.92 -23.05 3.77
N LYS A 249 4.59 -22.04 4.33
CA LYS A 249 4.01 -21.07 5.27
C LYS A 249 3.49 -19.82 4.54
N ALA A 250 2.17 -19.66 4.46
CA ALA A 250 1.51 -18.63 3.63
C ALA A 250 1.11 -17.32 4.35
N SER A 251 1.83 -16.94 5.41
CA SER A 251 1.54 -15.73 6.22
C SER A 251 0.17 -15.75 6.90
N GLY A 252 -0.24 -14.62 7.49
CA GLY A 252 -1.48 -14.45 8.23
C GLY A 252 -2.66 -13.90 7.41
N ILE A 253 -2.59 -13.91 6.07
CA ILE A 253 -3.59 -13.28 5.19
C ILE A 253 -4.29 -14.35 4.37
N LEU A 254 -5.63 -14.35 4.39
CA LEU A 254 -6.48 -15.17 3.54
C LEU A 254 -7.66 -14.35 3.03
N SER A 255 -8.30 -14.82 1.95
CA SER A 255 -9.57 -14.29 1.46
C SER A 255 -10.57 -15.39 1.22
N PHE A 256 -11.86 -15.08 1.31
CA PHE A 256 -12.91 -16.05 1.07
C PHE A 256 -14.20 -15.34 0.60
N GLY A 257 -15.00 -16.06 -0.17
CA GLY A 257 -16.33 -15.65 -0.60
C GLY A 257 -17.41 -16.22 0.29
N ILE A 258 -18.42 -15.42 0.65
CA ILE A 258 -19.60 -15.88 1.41
C ILE A 258 -20.79 -16.00 0.46
N LYS A 259 -21.57 -17.07 0.60
CA LYS A 259 -22.84 -17.26 -0.13
C LYS A 259 -23.86 -16.22 0.31
N GLY A 260 -24.59 -15.65 -0.64
CA GLY A 260 -25.49 -14.52 -0.38
C GLY A 260 -24.86 -13.15 -0.62
N GLY A 261 -23.63 -13.12 -1.15
CA GLY A 261 -23.03 -11.92 -1.72
C GLY A 261 -22.79 -10.82 -0.69
N ARG A 262 -22.94 -9.58 -1.14
CA ARG A 262 -22.53 -8.39 -0.40
C ARG A 262 -23.23 -8.24 0.96
N ASP A 263 -24.55 -8.40 1.01
CA ASP A 263 -25.33 -8.20 2.23
C ASP A 263 -25.01 -9.26 3.29
N ALA A 264 -24.79 -10.50 2.86
CA ALA A 264 -24.33 -11.56 3.75
C ALA A 264 -22.92 -11.27 4.28
N GLY A 265 -22.04 -10.73 3.43
CA GLY A 265 -20.71 -10.28 3.85
C GLY A 265 -20.79 -9.15 4.89
N ALA A 266 -21.65 -8.15 4.68
CA ALA A 266 -21.81 -7.04 5.62
C ALA A 266 -22.30 -7.55 6.98
N ARG A 267 -23.35 -8.38 7.01
CA ARG A 267 -23.83 -9.02 8.24
C ARG A 267 -22.76 -9.86 8.92
N PHE A 268 -21.96 -10.61 8.15
CA PHE A 268 -20.87 -11.40 8.69
C PHE A 268 -19.84 -10.51 9.39
N ILE A 269 -19.33 -9.48 8.72
CA ILE A 269 -18.38 -8.53 9.32
C ILE A 269 -19.00 -7.83 10.53
N ASP A 270 -20.31 -7.56 10.46
CA ASP A 270 -21.01 -6.85 11.50
C ASP A 270 -21.18 -7.66 12.79
N ALA A 271 -21.30 -8.98 12.66
CA ALA A 271 -21.48 -9.93 13.75
C ALA A 271 -20.18 -10.40 14.43
N LEU A 272 -19.01 -9.91 14.01
CA LEU A 272 -17.74 -10.33 14.60
C LEU A 272 -17.40 -9.54 15.88
N ASP A 273 -17.30 -10.25 16.99
CA ASP A 273 -16.96 -9.64 18.29
C ASP A 273 -15.46 -9.60 18.58
N MET A 274 -14.72 -10.63 18.14
CA MET A 274 -13.27 -10.74 18.38
C MET A 274 -12.43 -10.02 17.31
N VAL A 275 -13.02 -9.80 16.14
CA VAL A 275 -12.30 -9.43 14.92
C VAL A 275 -12.64 -7.99 14.58
N LEU A 276 -11.65 -7.09 14.66
CA LEU A 276 -11.90 -5.65 14.56
C LEU A 276 -11.98 -5.18 13.11
N ARG A 277 -12.95 -4.32 12.81
CA ARG A 277 -13.14 -3.69 11.49
C ARG A 277 -12.14 -2.54 11.31
N LEU A 278 -11.10 -2.76 10.51
CA LEU A 278 -10.14 -1.71 10.13
C LEU A 278 -9.35 -2.11 8.87
N VAL A 279 -8.42 -1.26 8.42
CA VAL A 279 -7.60 -1.51 7.21
C VAL A 279 -6.11 -1.50 7.57
N ASN A 280 -5.63 -2.52 8.30
CA ASN A 280 -4.22 -2.66 8.67
C ASN A 280 -3.79 -4.11 9.00
N PRO A 281 -3.39 -4.95 8.02
CA PRO A 281 -2.97 -6.33 8.28
C PRO A 281 -1.65 -6.42 9.09
N GLY A 282 -1.43 -7.55 9.77
CA GLY A 282 -0.16 -7.87 10.43
C GLY A 282 -0.01 -7.48 11.90
N GLN A 283 -1.12 -7.34 12.62
CA GLN A 283 -1.15 -7.11 14.08
C GLN A 283 -1.36 -8.40 14.88
N HIS A 284 -0.95 -8.41 16.14
CA HIS A 284 -1.13 -9.52 17.09
C HIS A 284 -2.61 -9.95 17.33
N TRP A 285 -2.74 -11.18 17.82
CA TRP A 285 -3.93 -12.07 17.80
C TRP A 285 -5.29 -11.49 18.22
N ARG A 286 -5.34 -10.44 19.05
CA ARG A 286 -6.61 -9.82 19.50
C ARG A 286 -7.31 -8.98 18.43
N ARG A 287 -6.72 -8.83 17.24
CA ARG A 287 -7.24 -7.99 16.15
C ARG A 287 -7.00 -8.67 14.81
N GLN A 288 -7.67 -9.79 14.55
CA GLN A 288 -7.86 -10.24 13.16
C GLN A 288 -8.79 -9.24 12.46
N ILE A 289 -8.67 -9.08 11.13
CA ILE A 289 -9.24 -7.93 10.41
C ILE A 289 -9.87 -8.39 9.09
N PRO A 290 -11.19 -8.32 8.94
CA PRO A 290 -11.87 -8.52 7.68
C PRO A 290 -11.96 -7.16 6.98
N CYS A 291 -11.68 -7.16 5.68
CA CYS A 291 -12.14 -6.11 4.80
C CYS A 291 -13.04 -6.73 3.74
N LEU A 292 -14.22 -6.16 3.56
CA LEU A 292 -15.04 -6.41 2.38
C LEU A 292 -14.48 -5.48 1.29
N PRO A 293 -13.93 -5.99 0.18
CA PRO A 293 -13.66 -5.09 -0.93
C PRO A 293 -15.03 -4.66 -1.51
N PRO A 294 -15.20 -3.38 -1.86
CA PRO A 294 -16.36 -2.98 -2.64
C PRO A 294 -16.31 -3.67 -4.01
N GLY A 295 -17.44 -4.25 -4.42
CA GLY A 295 -17.63 -4.69 -5.79
C GLY A 295 -17.76 -3.47 -6.69
N ASN A 296 -16.65 -2.96 -7.21
CA ASN A 296 -16.53 -2.30 -8.52
C ASN A 296 -15.14 -1.68 -8.71
N HIS A 297 -14.18 -2.49 -9.17
CA HIS A 297 -13.18 -1.99 -10.11
C HIS A 297 -13.10 -2.97 -11.29
N HIS A 298 -13.09 -2.39 -12.49
CA HIS A 298 -13.06 -2.98 -13.83
C HIS A 298 -14.42 -3.39 -14.43
N SER A 299 -14.92 -2.65 -15.43
CA SER A 299 -16.07 -3.02 -16.30
C SER A 299 -15.74 -2.71 -17.77
N PRO A 300 -16.33 -3.38 -18.79
CA PRO A 300 -17.22 -4.57 -18.81
C PRO A 300 -16.86 -5.65 -19.90
N PRO A 301 -17.63 -6.75 -20.13
CA PRO A 301 -18.28 -7.69 -19.19
C PRO A 301 -18.00 -9.20 -19.51
N ALA A 302 -17.94 -10.06 -18.49
CA ALA A 302 -18.49 -11.43 -18.45
C ALA A 302 -18.04 -12.16 -17.16
N LYS A 303 -19.00 -12.75 -16.44
CA LYS A 303 -18.91 -13.64 -15.26
C LYS A 303 -19.15 -13.02 -13.86
N PRO A 304 -19.82 -13.75 -12.94
CA PRO A 304 -20.20 -13.26 -11.61
C PRO A 304 -18.98 -13.12 -10.66
N ARG A 305 -18.96 -12.09 -9.78
CA ARG A 305 -17.86 -11.72 -8.85
C ARG A 305 -18.40 -11.78 -7.39
N ARG A 306 -17.84 -12.46 -6.37
CA ARG A 306 -16.52 -12.55 -5.66
C ARG A 306 -16.27 -11.48 -4.57
N ALA A 307 -16.09 -11.90 -3.30
CA ALA A 307 -15.63 -11.09 -2.15
C ALA A 307 -14.14 -11.36 -1.84
N GLN A 308 -13.30 -10.34 -1.72
CA GLN A 308 -11.83 -10.43 -1.92
C GLN A 308 -11.01 -9.64 -0.87
N ILE A 309 -10.33 -10.30 0.06
CA ILE A 309 -9.25 -9.66 0.84
C ILE A 309 -7.99 -9.74 -0.02
N CYS A 310 -7.38 -8.59 -0.37
CA CYS A 310 -6.17 -8.38 -1.21
C CYS A 310 -5.58 -9.63 -1.92
N ARG A 311 -5.66 -9.67 -3.26
CA ARG A 311 -4.98 -10.67 -4.09
C ARG A 311 -3.45 -10.55 -3.95
N CYS A 312 -2.77 -11.70 -3.87
CA CYS A 312 -1.33 -11.85 -4.06
C CYS A 312 -0.88 -11.33 -5.42
#